data_AF-A0A4C2EM40-F1
#
_entry.id   AF-A0A4C2EM40-F1
#
_cell.length_a   1.000
_cell.length_b   1.000
_cell.length_c   1.000
_cell.angle_alpha   90.00
_cell.angle_beta   90.00
_cell.angle_gamma   90.00
#
_symmetry.space_group_name_H-M   'P 1'
#
loop_
_entity.id
_entity.type
_entity.pdbx_description
1 polymer ?
#
loop_
_entity_poly.entity_id
_entity_poly.type
_entity_poly.pdbx_seq_one_letter_code
_entity_poly.pdbx_strand_id
1 'polypeptide(L)'
;MYVSRAVESLRDDPIEGEPVELVLETAADADPESVAAAAAAAGATVERHLQFDDLLVSTTQDEIDALCDLDGLAAIQTGDVNAITTVDDVEEDIDPGD
;
A
#
# COMPACT_ATOMS: atom_id res chain seq x y z
N MET A 1 9.17 -7.90 -10.87
CA MET A 1 8.07 -7.45 -10.02
C MET A 1 7.13 -8.62 -9.77
N TYR A 2 6.86 -8.93 -8.50
CA TYR A 2 5.90 -9.94 -8.06
C TYR A 2 4.51 -9.30 -7.88
N VAL A 3 3.44 -10.03 -8.21
CA VAL A 3 2.06 -9.57 -8.02
C VAL A 3 1.34 -10.64 -7.22
N SER A 4 0.69 -10.26 -6.12
CA SER A 4 -0.06 -11.23 -5.33
C SER A 4 -1.31 -11.71 -6.08
N ARG A 5 -1.75 -12.93 -5.79
CA ARG A 5 -2.96 -13.51 -6.41
C ARG A 5 -4.22 -12.65 -6.22
N ALA A 6 -4.30 -11.92 -5.11
CA ALA A 6 -5.39 -11.00 -4.85
C ALA A 6 -5.38 -9.83 -5.86
N VAL A 7 -4.21 -9.24 -6.09
CA VAL A 7 -4.02 -8.17 -7.07
C VAL A 7 -4.23 -8.68 -8.49
N GLU A 8 -3.75 -9.89 -8.81
CA GLU A 8 -4.04 -10.53 -10.10
C GLU A 8 -5.54 -10.69 -10.33
N SER A 9 -6.29 -11.09 -9.31
CA SER A 9 -7.75 -11.26 -9.41
C SER A 9 -8.48 -9.92 -9.58
N LEU A 10 -8.04 -8.88 -8.87
CA LEU A 10 -8.62 -7.54 -9.00
C LEU A 10 -8.30 -6.91 -10.36
N ARG A 11 -7.13 -7.23 -10.93
CA ARG A 11 -6.75 -6.80 -12.28
C ARG A 11 -7.54 -7.54 -13.38
N ASP A 12 -7.87 -8.81 -13.17
CA ASP A 12 -8.62 -9.62 -14.14
C ASP A 12 -10.09 -9.18 -14.27
N ASP A 13 -10.72 -8.80 -13.15
CA ASP A 13 -12.10 -8.30 -13.10
C ASP A 13 -12.20 -7.06 -12.18
N PRO A 14 -11.72 -5.88 -12.63
CA PRO A 14 -11.75 -4.66 -11.84
C PRO A 14 -13.16 -4.07 -11.76
N ILE A 15 -13.55 -3.62 -10.57
CA ILE A 15 -14.79 -2.89 -10.37
C ILE A 15 -14.50 -1.39 -10.50
N GLU A 16 -15.07 -0.76 -11.53
CA GLU A 16 -14.87 0.67 -11.83
C GLU A 16 -15.23 1.55 -10.61
N GLY A 17 -14.27 2.35 -10.16
CA GLY A 17 -14.44 3.28 -9.05
C GLY A 17 -14.48 2.65 -7.66
N GLU A 18 -14.27 1.34 -7.55
CA GLU A 18 -14.15 0.69 -6.24
C GLU A 18 -12.75 0.95 -5.66
N PRO A 19 -12.64 1.56 -4.47
CA PRO A 19 -11.35 1.83 -3.85
C PRO A 19 -10.72 0.55 -3.35
N VAL A 20 -9.38 0.49 -3.43
CA VAL A 20 -8.56 -0.59 -2.92
C VAL A 20 -7.27 -0.03 -2.34
N GLU A 21 -6.80 -0.64 -1.26
CA GLU A 21 -5.49 -0.37 -0.68
C GLU A 21 -4.48 -1.39 -1.20
N LEU A 22 -3.31 -0.92 -1.59
CA LEU A 22 -2.21 -1.74 -2.09
C LEU A 22 -0.93 -1.40 -1.34
N VAL A 23 -0.13 -2.43 -1.07
CA VAL A 23 1.25 -2.30 -0.61
C VAL A 23 2.16 -2.43 -1.82
N LEU A 24 2.94 -1.38 -2.04
CA LEU A 24 4.01 -1.32 -3.04
C LEU A 24 5.34 -1.58 -2.34
N GLU A 25 5.93 -2.74 -2.60
CA GLU A 25 7.26 -3.09 -2.11
C GLU A 25 8.30 -2.51 -3.08
N THR A 26 9.15 -1.62 -2.60
CA THR A 26 10.17 -0.99 -3.45
C THR A 26 11.35 -1.94 -3.65
N ALA A 27 11.97 -1.90 -4.82
CA ALA A 27 13.18 -2.66 -5.06
C ALA A 27 14.33 -2.12 -4.18
N ALA A 28 15.23 -3.00 -3.74
CA ALA A 28 16.33 -2.64 -2.84
C ALA A 28 17.28 -1.54 -3.39
N ASP A 29 17.30 -1.35 -4.71
CA ASP A 29 18.09 -0.33 -5.41
C ASP A 29 17.25 0.87 -5.88
N ALA A 30 15.95 0.92 -5.56
CA ALA A 30 15.04 1.98 -5.95
C ALA A 30 14.82 3.01 -4.83
N ASP A 31 14.62 4.28 -5.21
CA ASP A 31 14.30 5.34 -4.27
C ASP A 31 12.78 5.36 -3.97
N PRO A 32 12.34 5.20 -2.70
CA PRO A 32 10.93 5.13 -2.35
C PRO A 32 10.18 6.42 -2.66
N GLU A 33 10.82 7.57 -2.52
CA GLU A 33 10.23 8.87 -2.89
C GLU A 33 9.95 8.96 -4.40
N SER A 34 10.80 8.37 -5.23
CA SER A 34 10.58 8.34 -6.69
C SER A 34 9.41 7.42 -7.04
N VAL A 35 9.31 6.28 -6.36
CA VAL A 35 8.18 5.35 -6.51
C VAL A 35 6.87 5.98 -6.02
N ALA A 36 6.89 6.67 -4.89
CA ALA A 36 5.75 7.42 -4.37
C ALA A 36 5.24 8.47 -5.35
N ALA A 37 6.15 9.25 -5.95
CA ALA A 37 5.81 10.22 -6.98
C ALA A 37 5.24 9.57 -8.25
N ALA A 38 5.77 8.40 -8.64
CA ALA A 38 5.28 7.66 -9.81
C ALA A 38 3.89 7.04 -9.54
N ALA A 39 3.65 6.49 -8.35
CA ALA A 39 2.35 6.01 -7.93
C ALA A 39 1.31 7.14 -7.91
N ALA A 40 1.69 8.33 -7.41
CA ALA A 40 0.85 9.52 -7.45
C ALA A 40 0.52 9.98 -8.88
N ALA A 41 1.47 9.88 -9.79
CA ALA A 41 1.24 10.20 -11.21
C ALA A 41 0.34 9.16 -11.90
N ALA A 42 0.32 7.93 -11.39
CA ALA A 42 -0.53 6.83 -11.85
C ALA A 42 -1.90 6.77 -11.15
N GLY A 43 -2.32 7.85 -10.48
CA GLY A 43 -3.66 7.95 -9.89
C GLY A 43 -3.80 7.40 -8.47
N ALA A 44 -2.75 6.82 -7.89
CA ALA A 44 -2.78 6.38 -6.50
C ALA A 44 -2.48 7.53 -5.52
N THR A 45 -2.95 7.39 -4.29
CA THR A 45 -2.60 8.30 -3.19
C THR A 45 -1.75 7.55 -2.18
N VAL A 46 -0.59 8.11 -1.82
CA VAL A 46 0.26 7.51 -0.79
C VAL A 46 -0.33 7.80 0.58
N GLU A 47 -0.86 6.78 1.23
CA GLU A 47 -1.45 6.87 2.57
C GLU A 47 -0.38 6.83 3.65
N ARG A 48 0.64 5.98 3.48
CA ARG A 48 1.67 5.76 4.50
C ARG A 48 2.97 5.20 3.90
N HIS A 49 4.09 5.63 4.46
CA HIS A 49 5.38 4.96 4.28
C HIS A 49 5.52 3.88 5.35
N LEU A 50 5.66 2.63 4.91
CA LEU A 50 5.83 1.46 5.75
C LEU A 50 7.33 1.25 6.06
N GLN A 51 7.63 0.17 6.79
CA GLN A 51 9.02 -0.23 7.05
C GLN A 51 9.66 -0.77 5.76
N PHE A 52 10.99 -0.82 5.72
CA PHE A 52 11.75 -1.36 4.58
C PHE A 52 11.50 -0.63 3.25
N ASP A 53 11.21 0.67 3.32
CA ASP A 53 10.98 1.52 2.14
C ASP A 53 9.72 1.13 1.33
N ASP A 54 8.80 0.37 1.94
CA ASP A 54 7.50 0.01 1.36
C ASP A 54 6.50 1.17 1.46
N LEU A 55 5.52 1.20 0.55
CA LEU A 55 4.48 2.23 0.51
C LEU A 55 3.10 1.60 0.57
N LEU A 56 2.25 2.12 1.45
CA LEU A 56 0.81 1.86 1.41
C LEU A 56 0.15 2.95 0.57
N VAL A 57 -0.54 2.54 -0.48
CA VAL A 57 -1.25 3.45 -1.39
C VAL A 57 -2.73 3.07 -1.49
N SER A 58 -3.58 4.08 -1.65
CA SER A 58 -5.00 3.93 -1.96
C SER A 58 -5.22 4.28 -3.44
N THR A 59 -5.97 3.47 -4.16
CA THR A 59 -6.32 3.71 -5.57
C THR A 59 -7.67 3.08 -5.91
N THR A 60 -8.15 3.23 -7.14
CA THR A 60 -9.28 2.47 -7.66
C THR A 60 -8.82 1.16 -8.32
N GLN A 61 -9.69 0.14 -8.35
CA GLN A 61 -9.34 -1.15 -8.96
C GLN A 61 -8.99 -1.03 -10.45
N ASP A 62 -9.59 -0.08 -11.16
CA ASP A 62 -9.28 0.23 -12.57
C ASP A 62 -7.85 0.74 -12.80
N GLU A 63 -7.24 1.40 -11.80
CA GLU A 63 -5.88 1.95 -11.91
C GLU A 63 -4.79 0.94 -11.46
N ILE A 64 -5.16 -0.27 -11.01
CA ILE A 64 -4.20 -1.33 -10.61
C ILE A 64 -3.23 -1.66 -11.75
N ASP A 65 -3.72 -1.67 -12.99
CA ASP A 65 -2.90 -1.97 -14.17
C ASP A 65 -1.78 -0.94 -14.35
N ALA A 66 -2.08 0.34 -14.15
CA ALA A 66 -1.10 1.42 -14.21
C ALA A 66 -0.03 1.30 -13.13
N LEU A 67 -0.41 0.88 -11.91
CA LEU A 67 0.54 0.62 -10.83
C LEU A 67 1.44 -0.59 -11.10
N CYS A 68 0.92 -1.62 -11.77
CA CYS A 68 1.71 -2.78 -12.17
C CYS A 68 2.79 -2.47 -13.23
N ASP A 69 2.67 -1.36 -13.95
CA ASP A 69 3.66 -0.93 -14.96
C ASP A 69 4.79 -0.06 -14.35
N LEU A 70 4.71 0.26 -13.06
CA LEU A 70 5.71 1.09 -12.39
C LEU A 70 7.07 0.39 -12.28
N ASP A 71 8.11 1.07 -12.74
CA ASP A 71 9.50 0.68 -12.51
C ASP A 71 9.92 0.90 -11.04
N GLY A 72 10.87 0.08 -10.58
CA GLY A 72 11.42 0.19 -9.22
C GLY A 72 10.61 -0.56 -8.15
N LEU A 73 9.62 -1.37 -8.55
CA LEU A 73 8.86 -2.22 -7.64
C LEU A 73 9.39 -3.66 -7.59
N ALA A 74 9.61 -4.13 -6.37
CA ALA A 74 9.86 -5.54 -6.09
C ALA A 74 8.56 -6.34 -6.13
N ALA A 75 7.50 -5.84 -5.49
CA ALA A 75 6.20 -6.50 -5.39
C ALA A 75 5.00 -5.54 -5.26
N ILE A 76 3.82 -5.99 -5.67
CA ILE A 76 2.52 -5.36 -5.35
C ILE A 76 1.59 -6.38 -4.71
N GLN A 77 0.97 -5.99 -3.61
CA GLN A 77 0.07 -6.83 -2.83
C GLN A 77 -1.13 -5.99 -2.37
N THR A 78 -2.28 -6.62 -2.11
CA THR A 78 -3.42 -5.96 -1.47
C THR A 78 -3.09 -5.62 -0.01
N GLY A 79 -3.55 -4.47 0.46
CA GLY A 79 -3.35 -3.98 1.83
C GLY A 79 -4.06 -4.78 2.92
N ASP A 80 -4.83 -5.82 2.56
CA ASP A 80 -5.48 -6.71 3.53
C ASP A 80 -4.46 -7.63 4.22
N VAL A 81 -4.03 -7.21 5.41
CA VAL A 81 -4.11 -7.93 6.70
C VAL A 81 -3.08 -7.30 7.63
N ASN A 82 -3.59 -6.75 8.73
CA ASN A 82 -2.83 -6.10 9.79
C ASN A 82 -2.36 -4.69 9.39
N ALA A 83 -3.32 -3.76 9.35
CA ALA A 83 -3.11 -2.53 10.10
C ALA A 83 -2.54 -2.95 11.47
N ILE A 84 -1.21 -2.94 11.59
CA ILE A 84 -0.60 -2.58 12.86
C ILE A 84 -1.11 -1.16 13.03
N THR A 85 -2.33 -1.08 13.58
CA THR A 85 -2.77 -0.04 14.48
C THR A 85 -1.50 0.36 15.20
N THR A 86 -1.00 1.54 14.84
CA THR A 86 -0.27 2.38 15.76
C THR A 86 -0.94 2.14 17.10
N VAL A 87 -0.23 1.54 18.05
CA VAL A 87 -0.65 1.35 19.45
C VAL A 87 -0.77 2.71 20.14
N ASP A 88 -1.50 3.62 19.50
CA ASP A 88 -1.90 4.94 19.95
C ASP A 88 -3.39 4.85 20.31
N ASP A 89 -3.72 3.90 21.18
CA ASP A 89 -4.93 3.90 22.01
C ASP A 89 -4.75 2.86 23.14
N VAL A 90 -3.66 3.00 23.91
CA VAL A 90 -3.62 2.46 25.27
C VAL A 90 -3.27 3.62 26.18
N GLU A 91 -4.22 4.54 26.38
CA GLU A 91 -4.18 5.38 27.57
C GLU A 91 -4.36 4.44 28.76
N GLU A 92 -3.23 4.00 29.33
CA GLU A 92 -3.18 3.21 30.55
C GLU A 92 -3.65 4.12 31.70
N ASP A 93 -4.96 4.11 31.98
CA ASP A 93 -5.53 4.72 33.18
C ASP A 93 -5.10 3.88 34.39
N ILE A 94 -3.88 4.16 34.88
CA ILE A 94 -3.42 3.67 36.17
C ILE A 94 -4.02 4.59 37.23
N ASP A 95 -5.07 4.11 37.89
CA ASP A 95 -5.52 4.61 39.20
C ASP A 95 -4.68 3.91 40.30
N PRO A 96 -3.66 4.55 40.91
CA PRO A 96 -2.98 4.00 42.07
C PRO A 96 -3.81 4.28 43.32
N GLY A 97 -4.79 3.42 43.60
CA GLY A 97 -5.48 3.39 44.89
C GLY A 97 -4.78 2.49 45.89
N ASP A 98 -4.00 3.09 46.81
CA ASP A 98 -3.80 2.61 48.20
C ASP A 98 -3.77 3.79 49.18
#